data_AF-A0A6B1B3N4-F1
#
_entry.id   AF-A0A6B1B3N4-F1
#
_cell.length_a   1.000
_cell.length_b   1.000
_cell.length_c   1.000
_cell.angle_alpha   90.00
_cell.angle_beta   90.00
_cell.angle_gamma   90.00
#
_symmetry.space_group_name_H-M   'P 1'
#
loop_
_entity.id
_entity.type
_entity.pdbx_description
1 polymer ?
#
loop_
_entity_poly.entity_id
_entity_poly.type
_entity_poly.pdbx_seq_one_letter_code
_entity_poly.pdbx_strand_id
1 'polypeptide(L)'
;MLGFVNPVSRRFVPGWLAEAIQRCERRPDRLHFVLLDEMNLAPVEQYLAELLSAMEESHSGGQDVLLPLYSRGEQPENSDEWPPELHYPTNLVIVGTVNVDETTRPLSERVIDRANVLHLNVSVSKGHHNQNGSSSSPWNVAFEEWRKIRAEEPSDAHHDFLVEIAGILRPAGIGVGLRAHVELERFVANAVNVIAPEAALDWGIVQRVIPKIRGFKGPLTEALQDLADEFSSVGADESERIVKRWLDDRISDDEYIDGTDPKLTLARLWGQDGVV
;
A
#
# COMPACT_ATOMS: atom_id res chain seq x y z
N MET A 1 1.25 -7.71 -18.66
CA MET A 1 0.38 -7.63 -17.47
C MET A 1 -1.07 -7.89 -17.81
N LEU A 2 -1.70 -7.02 -18.62
CA LEU A 2 -3.07 -7.22 -19.11
C LEU A 2 -3.14 -8.24 -20.25
N GLY A 3 -2.14 -8.27 -21.13
CA GLY A 3 -2.08 -9.24 -22.24
C GLY A 3 -1.63 -8.55 -23.53
N PHE A 4 -1.81 -9.22 -24.66
CA PHE A 4 -1.57 -8.66 -25.99
C PHE A 4 -2.32 -9.45 -27.07
N VAL A 5 -2.57 -8.83 -28.21
CA VAL A 5 -3.08 -9.54 -29.40
C VAL A 5 -1.91 -10.19 -30.12
N ASN A 6 -1.93 -11.51 -30.26
CA ASN A 6 -0.91 -12.24 -31.00
C ASN A 6 -1.13 -12.05 -32.50
N PRO A 7 -0.19 -11.45 -33.25
CA PRO A 7 -0.41 -11.07 -34.65
C PRO A 7 -0.51 -12.27 -35.60
N VAL A 8 0.03 -13.43 -35.20
CA VAL A 8 0.01 -14.66 -36.02
C VAL A 8 -1.30 -15.40 -35.84
N SER A 9 -1.68 -15.67 -34.59
CA SER A 9 -2.92 -16.39 -34.28
C SER A 9 -4.17 -15.51 -34.34
N ARG A 10 -4.00 -14.18 -34.35
CA ARG A 10 -5.10 -13.19 -34.23
C ARG A 10 -5.97 -13.39 -32.98
N ARG A 11 -5.41 -13.98 -31.93
CA ARG A 11 -6.08 -14.17 -30.64
C ARG A 11 -5.45 -13.26 -29.59
N PHE A 12 -6.28 -12.73 -28.71
CA PHE A 12 -5.81 -12.08 -27.50
C PHE A 12 -5.26 -13.14 -26.54
N VAL A 13 -4.03 -12.93 -26.07
CA VAL A 13 -3.37 -13.73 -25.04
C VAL A 13 -3.47 -12.94 -23.74
N PRO A 14 -4.35 -13.34 -22.79
CA PRO A 14 -4.51 -12.62 -21.54
C PRO A 14 -3.25 -12.75 -20.68
N GLY A 15 -2.92 -11.66 -20.00
CA GLY A 15 -1.94 -11.70 -18.91
C GLY A 15 -2.64 -11.94 -17.57
N TRP A 16 -1.84 -12.19 -16.53
CA TRP A 16 -2.35 -12.56 -15.20
C TRP A 16 -3.36 -11.55 -14.63
N LEU A 17 -3.19 -10.25 -14.92
CA LEU A 17 -4.06 -9.21 -14.37
C LEU A 17 -5.43 -9.24 -15.05
N ALA A 18 -5.49 -9.43 -16.37
CA ALA A 18 -6.76 -9.57 -17.08
C ALA A 18 -7.52 -10.83 -16.63
N GLU A 19 -6.82 -11.95 -16.41
CA GLU A 19 -7.41 -13.15 -15.81
C GLU A 19 -7.94 -12.92 -14.40
N ALA A 20 -7.20 -12.20 -13.56
CA ALA A 20 -7.64 -11.85 -12.21
C ALA A 20 -8.90 -10.97 -12.25
N ILE A 21 -8.93 -9.94 -13.11
CA ILE A 21 -10.10 -9.06 -13.30
C ILE A 21 -11.31 -9.86 -13.77
N GLN A 22 -11.16 -10.73 -14.78
CA GLN A 22 -12.26 -11.57 -15.26
C GLN A 22 -12.79 -12.52 -14.17
N ARG A 23 -11.93 -13.02 -13.27
CA ARG A 23 -12.38 -13.81 -12.10
C ARG A 23 -13.17 -12.95 -11.11
N CYS A 24 -12.77 -11.70 -10.90
CA CYS A 24 -13.49 -10.75 -10.06
C CYS A 24 -14.91 -10.50 -10.58
N GLU A 25 -15.06 -10.28 -11.88
CA GLU A 25 -16.36 -10.08 -12.54
C GLU A 25 -17.27 -11.32 -12.44
N ARG A 26 -16.70 -12.53 -12.51
CA ARG A 26 -17.44 -13.79 -12.37
C ARG A 26 -17.89 -14.08 -10.93
N ARG A 27 -17.26 -13.47 -9.93
CA ARG A 27 -17.57 -13.65 -8.50
C ARG A 27 -17.57 -12.31 -7.76
N PRO A 28 -18.51 -11.41 -8.08
CA PRO A 28 -18.56 -10.08 -7.48
C PRO A 28 -18.82 -10.12 -5.96
N ASP A 29 -19.33 -11.24 -5.44
CA ASP A 29 -19.61 -11.49 -4.02
C ASP A 29 -18.35 -11.78 -3.18
N ARG A 30 -17.15 -11.87 -3.78
CA ARG A 30 -15.92 -12.25 -3.10
C ARG A 30 -14.79 -11.25 -3.30
N LEU A 31 -13.99 -11.08 -2.25
CA LEU A 31 -12.67 -10.46 -2.37
C LEU A 31 -11.71 -11.40 -3.09
N HIS A 32 -10.94 -10.85 -4.02
CA HIS A 32 -9.91 -11.54 -4.76
C HIS A 32 -8.55 -10.98 -4.37
N PHE A 33 -7.64 -11.85 -3.95
CA PHE A 33 -6.28 -11.46 -3.61
C PHE A 33 -5.33 -11.94 -4.70
N VAL A 34 -4.51 -11.03 -5.22
CA VAL A 34 -3.32 -11.36 -6.02
C VAL A 34 -2.10 -11.12 -5.16
N LEU A 35 -1.28 -12.17 -5.02
CA LEU A 35 -0.03 -12.12 -4.27
C LEU A 35 1.12 -12.09 -5.28
N LEU A 36 1.92 -11.02 -5.24
CA LEU A 36 3.11 -10.85 -6.05
C LEU A 36 4.33 -11.07 -5.15
N ASP A 37 5.20 -11.99 -5.54
CA ASP A 37 6.47 -12.19 -4.85
C ASP A 37 7.57 -11.35 -5.54
N GLU A 38 8.41 -10.70 -4.74
CA GLU A 38 9.54 -9.85 -5.18
C GLU A 38 9.12 -8.86 -6.29
N MET A 39 8.06 -8.10 -6.03
CA MET A 39 7.40 -7.30 -7.05
C MET A 39 8.30 -6.19 -7.63
N ASN A 40 9.35 -5.79 -6.91
CA ASN A 40 10.25 -4.69 -7.25
C ASN A 40 11.53 -5.12 -8.00
N LEU A 41 11.60 -6.36 -8.51
CA LEU A 41 12.62 -6.78 -9.47
C LEU A 41 12.58 -5.95 -10.78
N ALA A 42 11.40 -5.45 -11.13
CA ALA A 42 11.17 -4.51 -12.23
C ALA A 42 10.49 -3.24 -11.71
N PRO A 43 10.58 -2.10 -12.42
CA PRO A 43 9.89 -0.88 -12.03
C PRO A 43 8.38 -1.11 -11.91
N VAL A 44 7.90 -1.13 -10.68
CA VAL A 44 6.51 -1.46 -10.34
C VAL A 44 5.54 -0.52 -11.07
N GLU A 45 5.85 0.77 -11.09
CA GLU A 45 5.03 1.78 -11.76
C GLU A 45 4.90 1.58 -13.27
N GLN A 46 5.85 0.90 -13.92
CA GLN A 46 5.81 0.70 -15.36
C GLN A 46 4.85 -0.42 -15.72
N TYR A 47 4.96 -1.57 -15.05
CA TYR A 47 4.13 -2.71 -15.38
C TYR A 47 2.71 -2.62 -14.77
N LEU A 48 2.54 -1.93 -13.63
CA LEU A 48 1.22 -1.62 -13.06
C LEU A 48 0.65 -0.28 -13.53
N ALA A 49 1.24 0.39 -14.52
CA ALA A 49 0.83 1.74 -14.94
C ALA A 49 -0.68 1.88 -15.18
N GLU A 50 -1.26 0.98 -15.97
CA GLU A 50 -2.70 0.95 -16.28
C GLU A 50 -3.56 0.76 -15.03
N LEU A 51 -3.13 -0.13 -14.12
CA LEU A 51 -3.86 -0.38 -12.88
C LEU A 51 -3.78 0.82 -11.95
N LEU A 52 -2.60 1.43 -11.77
CA LEU A 52 -2.42 2.61 -10.93
C LEU A 52 -3.22 3.80 -11.47
N SER A 53 -3.36 3.92 -12.79
CA SER A 53 -4.22 4.91 -13.45
C SER A 53 -5.70 4.63 -13.17
N ALA A 54 -6.15 3.39 -13.35
CA ALA A 54 -7.53 3.01 -13.08
C ALA A 54 -7.90 3.19 -11.59
N MET A 55 -6.98 2.87 -10.68
CA MET A 55 -7.14 3.16 -9.26
C MET A 55 -7.37 4.65 -9.03
N GLU A 56 -6.58 5.52 -9.65
CA GLU A 56 -6.72 6.97 -9.51
C GLU A 56 -8.10 7.48 -9.93
N GLU A 57 -8.54 7.04 -11.10
CA GLU A 57 -9.82 7.45 -11.67
C GLU A 57 -10.98 6.97 -10.80
N SER A 58 -10.89 5.73 -10.29
CA SER A 58 -11.91 5.15 -9.42
C SER A 58 -12.02 5.91 -8.09
N HIS A 59 -10.90 6.33 -7.51
CA HIS A 59 -10.91 7.12 -6.27
C HIS A 59 -11.43 8.54 -6.46
N SER A 60 -11.29 9.10 -7.68
CA SER A 60 -11.78 10.43 -8.03
C SER A 60 -13.29 10.48 -8.32
N GLY A 61 -14.00 9.36 -8.12
CA GLY A 61 -15.43 9.24 -8.39
C GLY A 61 -15.77 8.91 -9.85
N GLY A 62 -14.78 8.47 -10.64
CA GLY A 62 -15.02 7.96 -11.99
C GLY A 62 -15.97 6.77 -11.94
N GLN A 63 -17.13 6.91 -12.59
CA GLN A 63 -18.04 5.80 -12.84
C GLN A 63 -17.54 5.04 -14.07
N ASP A 64 -17.55 3.71 -14.02
CA ASP A 64 -17.15 2.82 -15.12
C ASP A 64 -15.70 3.02 -15.59
N VAL A 65 -14.73 2.93 -14.67
CA VAL A 65 -13.30 2.94 -15.02
C VAL A 65 -12.94 1.70 -15.84
N LEU A 66 -12.29 1.91 -16.98
CA LEU A 66 -11.96 0.86 -17.95
C LEU A 66 -10.45 0.67 -18.10
N LEU A 67 -10.00 -0.58 -18.14
CA LEU A 67 -8.63 -0.97 -18.46
C LEU A 67 -8.54 -1.43 -19.92
N PRO A 68 -7.76 -0.77 -20.79
CA PRO A 68 -7.61 -1.17 -22.18
C PRO A 68 -6.79 -2.46 -22.30
N LEU A 69 -7.32 -3.47 -22.98
CA LEU A 69 -6.60 -4.68 -23.36
C LEU A 69 -5.95 -4.55 -24.74
N TYR A 70 -6.65 -3.95 -25.70
CA TYR A 70 -6.20 -3.74 -27.07
C TYR A 70 -7.07 -2.68 -27.77
N SER A 71 -6.62 -2.20 -28.95
CA SER A 71 -7.33 -1.15 -29.69
C SER A 71 -8.68 -1.66 -30.20
N ARG A 72 -9.76 -0.86 -30.11
CA ARG A 72 -11.10 -1.25 -30.59
C ARG A 72 -11.17 -1.65 -32.09
N GLY A 73 -10.18 -1.24 -32.89
CA GLY A 73 -10.05 -1.67 -34.29
C GLY A 73 -9.43 -3.06 -34.47
N GLU A 74 -8.71 -3.57 -33.47
CA GLU A 74 -8.22 -4.95 -33.44
C GLU A 74 -9.39 -5.85 -33.02
N GLN A 75 -9.85 -6.70 -33.92
CA GLN A 75 -10.91 -7.68 -33.66
C GLN A 75 -10.28 -9.08 -33.55
N PRO A 76 -9.68 -9.44 -32.39
CA PRO A 76 -9.15 -10.78 -32.21
C PRO A 76 -10.27 -11.82 -32.24
N GLU A 77 -9.95 -13.05 -32.63
CA GLU A 77 -10.95 -14.13 -32.80
C GLU A 77 -11.70 -14.49 -31.50
N ASN A 78 -11.13 -14.14 -30.34
CA ASN A 78 -11.72 -14.37 -29.02
C ASN A 78 -12.22 -13.06 -28.37
N SER A 79 -12.59 -12.05 -29.16
CA SER A 79 -13.11 -10.78 -28.63
C SER A 79 -14.41 -10.92 -27.82
N ASP A 80 -15.17 -11.99 -28.05
CA ASP A 80 -16.38 -12.31 -27.26
C ASP A 80 -16.04 -12.72 -25.82
N GLU A 81 -14.87 -13.34 -25.61
CA GLU A 81 -14.39 -13.75 -24.28
C GLU A 81 -13.56 -12.65 -23.61
N TRP A 82 -12.80 -11.92 -24.43
CA TRP A 82 -11.89 -10.85 -24.02
C TRP A 82 -12.25 -9.58 -24.77
N PRO A 83 -13.13 -8.72 -24.24
CA PRO A 83 -13.46 -7.44 -24.87
C PRO A 83 -12.23 -6.52 -24.95
N PRO A 84 -12.26 -5.46 -25.77
CA PRO A 84 -11.14 -4.52 -25.91
C PRO A 84 -10.76 -3.81 -24.61
N GLU A 85 -11.70 -3.72 -23.65
CA GLU A 85 -11.56 -3.04 -22.37
C GLU A 85 -12.23 -3.90 -21.28
N LEU A 86 -11.67 -3.91 -20.07
CA LEU A 86 -12.26 -4.55 -18.88
C LEU A 86 -12.67 -3.50 -17.85
N HIS A 87 -13.70 -3.77 -17.06
CA HIS A 87 -14.03 -2.88 -15.95
C HIS A 87 -13.03 -3.05 -14.80
N TYR A 88 -12.66 -1.93 -14.18
CA TYR A 88 -11.82 -1.94 -12.98
C TYR A 88 -12.56 -2.66 -11.82
N PRO A 89 -12.00 -3.75 -11.26
CA PRO A 89 -12.68 -4.52 -10.21
C PRO A 89 -12.49 -3.88 -8.84
N THR A 90 -13.59 -3.54 -8.17
CA THR A 90 -13.58 -2.96 -6.81
C THR A 90 -13.37 -3.99 -5.70
N ASN A 91 -13.42 -5.28 -6.03
CA ASN A 91 -13.21 -6.43 -5.14
C ASN A 91 -11.85 -7.11 -5.34
N LEU A 92 -10.90 -6.47 -6.04
CA LEU A 92 -9.53 -6.95 -6.22
C LEU A 92 -8.57 -6.26 -5.25
N VAL A 93 -7.79 -7.04 -4.51
CA VAL A 93 -6.70 -6.59 -3.65
C VAL A 93 -5.40 -7.17 -4.17
N ILE A 94 -4.39 -6.33 -4.33
CA ILE A 94 -3.04 -6.76 -4.68
C ILE A 94 -2.12 -6.56 -3.49
N VAL A 95 -1.41 -7.61 -3.13
CA VAL A 95 -0.38 -7.60 -2.09
C VAL A 95 0.92 -8.04 -2.74
N GLY A 96 2.00 -7.29 -2.53
CA GLY A 96 3.31 -7.62 -3.07
C GLY A 96 4.39 -7.57 -2.00
N THR A 97 5.31 -8.53 -2.04
CA THR A 97 6.55 -8.47 -1.26
C THR A 97 7.57 -7.64 -2.00
N VAL A 98 8.36 -6.87 -1.26
CA VAL A 98 9.37 -5.95 -1.78
C VAL A 98 10.68 -6.29 -1.10
N ASN A 99 11.70 -6.56 -1.89
CA ASN A 99 13.05 -6.77 -1.37
C ASN A 99 13.71 -5.40 -1.17
N VAL A 100 14.53 -5.28 -0.11
CA VAL A 100 15.25 -4.05 0.26
C VAL A 100 16.75 -4.31 0.12
N ASP A 101 17.16 -4.89 -1.00
CA ASP A 101 18.56 -5.18 -1.31
C ASP A 101 19.06 -4.35 -2.49
N GLU A 102 20.38 -4.23 -2.63
CA GLU A 102 21.06 -3.47 -3.69
C GLU A 102 20.67 -3.91 -5.11
N THR A 103 20.11 -5.11 -5.28
CA THR A 103 19.76 -5.69 -6.58
C THR A 103 18.35 -5.34 -7.03
N THR A 104 17.57 -4.68 -6.18
CA THR A 104 16.17 -4.35 -6.45
C THR A 104 15.96 -2.87 -6.70
N ARG A 105 14.82 -2.51 -7.29
CA ARG A 105 14.49 -1.10 -7.55
C ARG A 105 13.70 -0.53 -6.37
N PRO A 106 14.03 0.68 -5.89
CA PRO A 106 13.20 1.33 -4.88
C PRO A 106 11.81 1.59 -5.46
N LEU A 107 10.78 1.48 -4.62
CA LEU A 107 9.42 1.82 -5.02
C LEU A 107 9.36 3.31 -5.37
N SER A 108 8.76 3.66 -6.50
CA SER A 108 8.55 5.07 -6.85
C SER A 108 7.47 5.71 -5.97
N GLU A 109 7.51 7.04 -5.82
CA GLU A 109 6.46 7.79 -5.13
C GLU A 109 5.06 7.50 -5.70
N ARG A 110 4.96 7.26 -7.01
CA ARG A 110 3.70 6.90 -7.68
C ARG A 110 3.08 5.62 -7.10
N VAL A 111 3.90 4.67 -6.68
CA VAL A 111 3.44 3.41 -6.08
C VAL A 111 3.14 3.62 -4.60
N ILE A 112 4.04 4.27 -3.86
CA ILE A 112 3.90 4.53 -2.41
C ILE A 112 2.65 5.37 -2.12
N ASP A 113 2.32 6.34 -2.98
CA ASP A 113 1.10 7.14 -2.85
C ASP A 113 -0.20 6.30 -2.89
N ARG A 114 -0.14 5.12 -3.49
CA ARG A 114 -1.31 4.29 -3.83
C ARG A 114 -1.32 2.95 -3.08
N ALA A 115 -0.39 2.75 -2.16
CA ALA A 115 -0.27 1.54 -1.38
C ALA A 115 -0.03 1.86 0.09
N ASN A 116 -0.44 0.95 0.97
CA ASN A 116 0.08 0.91 2.33
C ASN A 116 1.37 0.09 2.34
N VAL A 117 2.44 0.61 2.93
CA VAL A 117 3.69 -0.13 3.07
C VAL A 117 3.71 -0.81 4.43
N LEU A 118 3.80 -2.14 4.43
CA LEU A 118 3.89 -2.92 5.65
C LEU A 118 5.33 -3.38 5.89
N HIS A 119 5.97 -2.81 6.91
CA HIS A 119 7.30 -3.24 7.33
C HIS A 119 7.21 -4.52 8.17
N LEU A 120 7.65 -5.63 7.59
CA LEU A 120 7.72 -6.92 8.25
C LEU A 120 9.15 -7.18 8.70
N ASN A 121 9.33 -7.53 9.97
CA ASN A 121 10.61 -8.00 10.48
C ASN A 121 10.49 -9.48 10.84
N VAL A 122 11.35 -10.30 10.25
CA VAL A 122 11.45 -11.71 10.58
C VAL A 122 12.29 -11.83 11.85
N SER A 123 11.65 -11.75 13.02
CA SER A 123 12.32 -12.16 14.25
C SER A 123 12.53 -13.67 14.20
N VAL A 124 13.77 -14.11 13.95
CA VAL A 124 14.14 -15.53 13.97
C VAL A 124 14.11 -16.02 15.42
N SER A 125 12.93 -16.42 15.90
CA SER A 125 12.77 -16.99 17.24
C SER A 125 12.99 -18.50 17.20
N LYS A 126 13.37 -19.13 18.33
CA LYS A 126 13.54 -20.60 18.43
C LYS A 126 12.27 -21.42 18.05
N GLY A 127 11.15 -20.76 17.75
CA GLY A 127 9.91 -21.33 17.26
C GLY A 127 9.87 -21.73 15.77
N HIS A 128 10.93 -21.55 14.97
CA HIS A 128 10.95 -22.03 13.57
C HIS A 128 10.73 -23.55 13.43
N HIS A 129 10.98 -24.34 14.48
CA HIS A 129 10.66 -25.77 14.54
C HIS A 129 9.29 -26.09 15.13
N ASN A 130 8.56 -25.09 15.63
CA ASN A 130 7.24 -25.24 16.20
C ASN A 130 6.20 -24.73 15.20
N GLN A 131 6.08 -25.42 14.05
CA GLN A 131 4.96 -25.23 13.13
C GLN A 131 3.62 -25.75 13.71
N ASN A 132 3.43 -25.64 15.03
CA ASN A 132 2.11 -25.68 15.66
C ASN A 132 1.45 -24.30 15.55
N GLY A 133 1.53 -23.68 14.36
CA GLY A 133 0.59 -22.63 14.00
C GLY A 133 -0.76 -23.31 13.97
N SER A 134 -1.60 -23.03 14.97
CA SER A 134 -3.00 -23.42 14.93
C SER A 134 -3.53 -23.07 13.55
N SER A 135 -3.92 -24.07 12.76
CA SER A 135 -4.65 -23.85 11.52
C SER A 135 -5.97 -23.18 11.92
N SER A 136 -5.97 -21.85 12.01
CA SER A 136 -7.21 -21.11 12.15
C SER A 136 -8.03 -21.44 10.91
N SER A 137 -9.29 -21.81 11.13
CA SER A 137 -10.19 -21.98 9.99
C SER A 137 -10.26 -20.64 9.25
N PRO A 138 -10.09 -20.62 7.92
CA PRO A 138 -10.11 -19.38 7.17
C PRO A 138 -11.44 -18.67 7.43
N TRP A 139 -11.38 -17.40 7.82
CA TRP A 139 -12.57 -16.57 7.95
C TRP A 139 -13.09 -16.31 6.54
N ASN A 140 -14.34 -16.70 6.29
CA ASN A 140 -15.01 -16.39 5.04
C ASN A 140 -15.86 -15.14 5.26
N VAL A 141 -15.38 -14.00 4.77
CA VAL A 141 -16.12 -12.74 4.77
C VAL A 141 -16.62 -12.50 3.35
N ALA A 142 -17.94 -12.40 3.17
CA ALA A 142 -18.49 -12.04 1.86
C ALA A 142 -18.14 -10.58 1.54
N PHE A 143 -17.95 -10.23 0.27
CA PHE A 143 -17.59 -8.87 -0.12
C PHE A 143 -18.65 -7.84 0.32
N GLU A 144 -19.92 -8.21 0.28
CA GLU A 144 -21.01 -7.35 0.77
C GLU A 144 -20.98 -7.13 2.29
N GLU A 145 -20.45 -8.06 3.08
CA GLU A 145 -20.25 -7.87 4.52
C GLU A 145 -19.05 -6.96 4.76
N TRP A 146 -17.96 -7.18 4.03
CA TRP A 146 -16.78 -6.30 4.04
C TRP A 146 -17.16 -4.85 3.73
N ARG A 147 -18.00 -4.61 2.72
CA ARG A 147 -18.47 -3.27 2.36
C ARG A 147 -19.26 -2.57 3.46
N LYS A 148 -19.97 -3.32 4.32
CA LYS A 148 -20.76 -2.75 5.42
C LYS A 148 -19.91 -2.31 6.61
N ILE A 149 -18.78 -2.98 6.84
CA ILE A 149 -17.86 -2.66 7.94
C ILE A 149 -16.80 -1.63 7.52
N ARG A 150 -16.60 -1.46 6.21
CA ARG A 150 -15.67 -0.47 5.67
C ARG A 150 -16.26 0.94 5.76
N ALA A 151 -15.58 1.83 6.46
CA ALA A 151 -15.85 3.27 6.40
C ALA A 151 -15.35 3.83 5.06
N GLU A 152 -16.24 4.50 4.31
CA GLU A 152 -15.90 5.16 3.04
C GLU A 152 -15.53 6.64 3.24
N GLU A 153 -16.13 7.26 4.26
CA GLU A 153 -15.90 8.65 4.63
C GLU A 153 -14.63 8.78 5.50
N PRO A 154 -13.69 9.68 5.13
CA PRO A 154 -12.51 9.96 5.93
C PRO A 154 -12.88 10.68 7.23
N SER A 155 -12.11 10.42 8.31
CA SER A 155 -12.23 11.15 9.57
C SER A 155 -11.40 12.43 9.52
N ASP A 156 -12.01 13.59 9.77
CA ASP A 156 -11.33 14.89 9.82
C ASP A 156 -10.60 15.16 11.17
N ALA A 157 -10.67 14.21 12.11
CA ALA A 157 -10.19 14.38 13.48
C ALA A 157 -8.71 14.76 13.61
N HIS A 158 -7.88 14.41 12.62
CA HIS A 158 -6.43 14.68 12.62
C HIS A 158 -6.00 15.54 11.42
N HIS A 159 -6.93 16.24 10.78
CA HIS A 159 -6.65 17.00 9.56
C HIS A 159 -5.55 18.06 9.74
N ASP A 160 -5.67 18.89 10.78
CA ASP A 160 -4.72 19.97 11.05
C ASP A 160 -3.29 19.45 11.27
N PHE A 161 -3.16 18.38 12.04
CA PHE A 161 -1.90 17.68 12.27
C PHE A 161 -1.28 17.13 10.97
N LEU A 162 -2.09 16.56 10.07
CA LEU A 162 -1.58 16.09 8.77
C LEU A 162 -1.11 17.26 7.89
N VAL A 163 -1.79 18.40 7.95
CA VAL A 163 -1.36 19.63 7.26
C VAL A 163 -0.02 20.15 7.82
N GLU A 164 0.17 20.08 9.14
CA GLU A 164 1.43 20.45 9.81
C GLU A 164 2.59 19.55 9.37
N ILE A 165 2.41 18.22 9.40
CA ILE A 165 3.40 17.25 8.88
C ILE A 165 3.77 17.54 7.43
N ALA A 166 2.79 17.81 6.57
CA ALA A 166 3.03 18.14 5.17
C ALA A 166 3.80 19.48 5.02
N GLY A 167 3.61 20.41 5.97
CA GLY A 167 4.38 21.64 6.08
C GLY A 167 5.85 21.39 6.42
N ILE A 168 6.10 20.52 7.41
CA ILE A 168 7.46 20.15 7.87
C ILE A 168 8.26 19.42 6.78
N LEU A 169 7.61 18.53 6.03
CA LEU A 169 8.26 17.73 4.99
C LEU A 169 8.52 18.50 3.68
N ARG A 170 7.79 19.59 3.43
CA ARG A 170 7.87 20.34 2.17
C ARG A 170 9.25 20.99 1.92
N PRO A 171 9.92 21.66 2.89
CA PRO A 171 11.28 22.17 2.72
C PRO A 171 12.31 21.08 2.36
N ALA A 172 12.10 19.85 2.84
CA ALA A 172 12.92 18.69 2.51
C ALA A 172 12.65 18.11 1.11
N GLY A 173 11.71 18.69 0.35
CA GLY A 173 11.32 18.20 -0.97
C GLY A 173 10.43 16.95 -0.92
N ILE A 174 9.94 16.56 0.26
CA ILE A 174 9.10 15.38 0.44
C ILE A 174 7.63 15.78 0.36
N GLY A 175 6.94 15.26 -0.67
CA GLY A 175 5.52 15.53 -0.90
C GLY A 175 4.60 14.61 -0.11
N VAL A 176 3.85 15.16 0.84
CA VAL A 176 2.64 14.53 1.39
C VAL A 176 1.43 15.20 0.74
N GLY A 177 0.92 14.57 -0.31
CA GLY A 177 -0.23 15.08 -1.06
C GLY A 177 -1.57 14.78 -0.39
N LEU A 178 -2.63 15.46 -0.85
CA LEU A 178 -4.00 15.28 -0.36
C LEU A 178 -4.45 13.81 -0.31
N ARG A 179 -4.02 12.98 -1.26
CA ARG A 179 -4.35 11.55 -1.27
C ARG A 179 -3.83 10.83 -0.03
N ALA A 180 -2.60 11.12 0.38
CA ALA A 180 -2.02 10.50 1.57
C ALA A 180 -2.82 10.88 2.83
N HIS A 181 -3.33 12.12 2.90
CA HIS A 181 -4.16 12.59 4.00
C HIS A 181 -5.49 11.84 4.03
N VAL A 182 -6.26 11.92 2.93
CA VAL A 182 -7.59 11.30 2.82
C VAL A 182 -7.54 9.80 3.11
N GLU A 183 -6.51 9.10 2.62
CA GLU A 183 -6.38 7.67 2.86
C GLU A 183 -5.93 7.34 4.29
N LEU A 184 -5.15 8.19 4.93
CA LEU A 184 -4.82 8.03 6.36
C LEU A 184 -6.06 8.29 7.22
N GLU A 185 -6.79 9.37 6.95
CA GLU A 185 -8.06 9.69 7.60
C GLU A 185 -9.09 8.55 7.43
N ARG A 186 -9.14 7.94 6.24
CA ARG A 186 -9.95 6.74 5.96
C ARG A 186 -9.44 5.52 6.73
N PHE A 187 -8.13 5.32 6.85
CA PHE A 187 -7.57 4.25 7.69
C PHE A 187 -8.00 4.40 9.15
N VAL A 188 -7.88 5.60 9.72
CA VAL A 188 -8.32 5.90 11.09
C VAL A 188 -9.82 5.67 11.25
N ALA A 189 -10.64 6.08 10.27
CA ALA A 189 -12.09 5.83 10.29
C ALA A 189 -12.43 4.32 10.30
N ASN A 190 -11.66 3.50 9.57
CA ASN A 190 -11.82 2.04 9.54
C ASN A 190 -11.26 1.34 10.79
N ALA A 191 -10.43 2.02 11.57
CA ALA A 191 -9.80 1.49 12.78
C ALA A 191 -10.65 1.67 14.05
N VAL A 192 -11.73 2.45 13.97
CA VAL A 192 -12.64 2.72 15.10
C VAL A 192 -13.22 1.41 15.64
N ASN A 193 -13.15 1.22 16.96
CA ASN A 193 -13.52 0.00 17.68
C ASN A 193 -12.68 -1.26 17.36
N VAL A 194 -11.60 -1.13 16.57
CA VAL A 194 -10.67 -2.22 16.27
C VAL A 194 -9.35 -2.01 17.02
N ILE A 195 -8.83 -0.79 17.01
CA ILE A 195 -7.61 -0.38 17.70
C ILE A 195 -7.81 0.99 18.38
N ALA A 196 -6.93 1.34 19.32
CA ALA A 196 -6.98 2.63 20.00
C ALA A 196 -6.79 3.78 18.98
N PRO A 197 -7.47 4.94 19.14
CA PRO A 197 -7.38 6.05 18.19
C PRO A 197 -5.95 6.54 17.93
N GLU A 198 -5.15 6.67 18.99
CA GLU A 198 -3.75 7.11 18.92
C GLU A 198 -2.90 6.09 18.14
N ALA A 199 -3.11 4.79 18.40
CA ALA A 199 -2.46 3.72 17.66
C ALA A 199 -2.91 3.67 16.18
N ALA A 200 -4.17 3.98 15.88
CA ALA A 200 -4.66 4.06 14.51
C ALA A 200 -3.97 5.17 13.70
N LEU A 201 -3.85 6.35 14.30
CA LEU A 201 -3.13 7.47 13.70
C LEU A 201 -1.66 7.09 13.46
N ASP A 202 -1.00 6.58 14.51
CA ASP A 202 0.40 6.18 14.45
C ASP A 202 0.66 5.13 13.36
N TRP A 203 -0.14 4.06 13.31
CA TRP A 203 0.02 3.02 12.29
C TRP A 203 -0.28 3.53 10.88
N GLY A 204 -1.19 4.50 10.74
CA GLY A 204 -1.43 5.18 9.48
C GLY A 204 -0.19 5.97 9.01
N ILE A 205 0.45 6.71 9.92
CA ILE A 205 1.69 7.45 9.67
C ILE A 205 2.81 6.49 9.26
N VAL A 206 3.02 5.41 10.01
CA VAL A 206 4.05 4.39 9.71
C VAL A 206 3.86 3.77 8.33
N GLN A 207 2.62 3.55 7.89
CA GLN A 207 2.33 2.90 6.61
C GLN A 207 2.35 3.84 5.39
N ARG A 208 2.13 5.16 5.59
CA ARG A 208 1.93 6.11 4.48
C ARG A 208 2.86 7.32 4.48
N VAL A 209 3.27 7.81 5.65
CA VAL A 209 4.13 8.99 5.78
C VAL A 209 5.59 8.57 5.89
N ILE A 210 5.92 7.68 6.84
CA ILE A 210 7.30 7.20 7.06
C ILE A 210 7.97 6.68 5.77
N PRO A 211 7.31 5.88 4.90
CA PRO A 211 7.95 5.36 3.68
C PRO A 211 8.33 6.43 2.65
N LYS A 212 7.76 7.63 2.76
CA LYS A 212 8.05 8.78 1.90
C LYS A 212 9.28 9.55 2.34
N ILE A 213 9.69 9.41 3.59
CA ILE A 213 10.85 10.11 4.14
C ILE A 213 12.11 9.40 3.64
N ARG A 214 12.75 9.99 2.63
CA ARG A 214 13.87 9.41 1.89
C ARG A 214 14.95 10.46 1.64
N GLY A 215 16.20 10.01 1.59
CA GLY A 215 17.36 10.86 1.37
C GLY A 215 18.37 10.82 2.50
N PHE A 216 19.31 11.76 2.46
CA PHE A 216 20.44 11.82 3.39
C PHE A 216 20.07 12.53 4.70
N LYS A 217 20.76 12.22 5.80
CA LYS A 217 20.43 12.76 7.12
C LYS A 217 20.50 14.27 7.16
N GLY A 218 21.60 14.82 6.66
CA GLY A 218 21.92 16.24 6.79
C GLY A 218 20.76 17.16 6.36
N PRO A 219 20.22 17.02 5.13
CA PRO A 219 19.05 17.78 4.69
C PRO A 219 17.75 17.48 5.46
N LEU A 220 17.63 16.31 6.06
CA LEU A 220 16.41 15.85 6.75
C LEU A 220 16.41 16.16 8.25
N THR A 221 17.56 16.45 8.88
CA THR A 221 17.69 16.57 10.34
C THR A 221 16.67 17.54 10.95
N GLU A 222 16.48 18.73 10.38
CA GLU A 222 15.52 19.72 10.88
C GLU A 222 14.09 19.17 10.80
N ALA A 223 13.69 18.65 9.64
CA ALA A 223 12.37 18.05 9.45
C ALA A 223 12.13 16.85 10.36
N LEU A 224 13.13 15.99 10.58
CA LEU A 224 13.03 14.86 11.49
C LEU A 224 12.87 15.32 12.95
N GLN A 225 13.55 16.39 13.36
CA GLN A 225 13.39 16.92 14.71
C GLN A 225 11.97 17.45 14.93
N ASP A 226 11.48 18.25 14.00
CA ASP A 226 10.11 18.81 14.06
C ASP A 226 9.05 17.69 14.03
N LEU A 227 9.23 16.67 13.19
CA LEU A 227 8.33 15.50 13.17
C LEU A 227 8.34 14.72 14.49
N ALA A 228 9.49 14.56 15.14
CA ALA A 228 9.56 13.86 16.42
C ALA A 228 8.76 14.59 17.50
N ASP A 229 8.81 15.93 17.51
CA ASP A 229 8.05 16.75 18.45
C ASP A 229 6.54 16.70 18.15
N GLU A 230 6.16 16.76 16.87
CA GLU A 230 4.75 16.61 16.46
C GLU A 230 4.18 15.22 16.76
N PHE A 231 4.94 14.14 16.50
CA PHE A 231 4.50 12.78 16.79
C PHE A 231 4.29 12.55 18.30
N SER A 232 5.13 13.16 19.14
CA SER A 232 4.97 13.10 20.59
C SER A 232 3.71 13.82 21.07
N SER A 233 3.32 14.91 20.42
CA SER A 233 2.16 15.73 20.80
C SER A 233 0.83 14.97 20.65
N VAL A 234 0.76 14.05 19.68
CA VAL A 234 -0.42 13.23 19.37
C VAL A 234 -0.36 11.79 19.89
N GLY A 235 0.71 11.42 20.61
CA GLY A 235 0.89 10.05 21.11
C GLY A 235 1.21 9.02 20.04
N ALA A 236 1.84 9.42 18.93
CA ALA A 236 2.30 8.53 17.87
C ALA A 236 3.68 7.94 18.21
N ASP A 237 3.70 7.11 19.26
CA ASP A 237 4.92 6.58 19.89
C ASP A 237 5.84 5.85 18.91
N GLU A 238 5.30 5.06 17.98
CA GLU A 238 6.09 4.29 17.03
C GLU A 238 6.70 5.23 15.98
N SER A 239 5.91 6.13 15.40
CA SER A 239 6.40 7.14 14.46
C SER A 239 7.50 8.01 15.08
N GLU A 240 7.31 8.44 16.34
CA GLU A 240 8.33 9.17 17.11
C GLU A 240 9.61 8.34 17.27
N ARG A 241 9.48 7.07 17.68
CA ARG A 241 10.61 6.15 17.87
C ARG A 241 11.43 5.97 16.59
N ILE A 242 10.76 5.89 15.44
CA ILE A 242 11.39 5.72 14.12
C ILE A 242 12.23 6.94 13.79
N VAL A 243 11.62 8.12 13.84
CA VAL A 243 12.28 9.38 13.49
C VAL A 243 13.44 9.69 14.43
N LYS A 244 13.26 9.48 15.75
CA LYS A 244 14.35 9.62 16.73
C LYS A 244 15.52 8.69 16.47
N ARG A 245 15.25 7.47 15.98
CA ARG A 245 16.32 6.55 15.59
C ARG A 245 17.06 7.05 14.36
N TRP A 246 16.38 7.60 13.37
CA TRP A 246 17.04 8.16 12.19
C TRP A 246 17.91 9.37 12.53
N LEU A 247 17.53 10.15 13.56
CA LEU A 247 18.36 11.23 14.10
C LEU A 247 19.64 10.75 14.84
N ASP A 248 19.74 9.48 15.23
CA ASP A 248 20.91 8.97 15.96
C ASP A 248 22.14 8.90 15.06
N ASP A 249 23.20 9.64 15.40
CA ASP A 249 24.48 9.70 14.66
C ASP A 249 25.14 8.33 14.47
N ARG A 250 24.77 7.33 15.27
CA ARG A 250 25.30 5.95 15.15
C ARG A 250 24.65 5.17 14.00
N ILE A 251 23.55 5.65 13.44
CA ILE A 251 22.80 5.01 12.36
C ILE A 251 23.28 5.56 11.02
N SER A 252 23.77 4.68 10.13
CA SER A 252 24.18 5.03 8.77
C SER A 252 22.98 5.50 7.94
N ASP A 253 23.24 6.37 6.97
CA ASP A 253 22.22 6.82 6.00
C ASP A 253 21.64 5.64 5.21
N ASP A 254 22.43 4.59 4.98
CA ASP A 254 21.99 3.38 4.28
C ASP A 254 20.84 2.64 4.99
N GLU A 255 20.64 2.86 6.31
CA GLU A 255 19.56 2.20 7.06
C GLU A 255 18.17 2.80 6.78
N TYR A 256 18.06 3.97 6.15
CA TYR A 256 16.76 4.62 5.90
C TYR A 256 16.68 5.44 4.60
N ILE A 257 17.75 5.47 3.78
CA ILE A 257 17.81 6.24 2.54
C ILE A 257 16.64 5.96 1.59
N ASP A 258 16.15 4.71 1.57
CA ASP A 258 15.01 4.25 0.76
C ASP A 258 13.66 4.33 1.48
N GLY A 259 13.60 4.99 2.64
CA GLY A 259 12.37 5.12 3.44
C GLY A 259 11.95 3.80 4.07
N THR A 260 12.88 2.87 4.19
CA THR A 260 12.71 1.57 4.82
C THR A 260 13.76 1.42 5.89
N ASP A 261 13.37 1.17 7.14
CA ASP A 261 14.30 0.73 8.18
C ASP A 261 14.06 -0.77 8.47
N PRO A 262 15.08 -1.63 8.35
CA PRO A 262 14.93 -3.08 8.46
C PRO A 262 14.51 -3.56 9.86
N LYS A 263 14.53 -2.68 10.88
CA LYS A 263 13.96 -3.00 12.21
C LYS A 263 12.58 -2.37 12.46
N LEU A 264 12.02 -1.64 11.49
CA LEU A 264 10.59 -1.30 11.49
C LEU A 264 9.80 -2.60 11.47
N THR A 265 8.95 -2.80 12.48
CA THR A 265 8.19 -4.04 12.62
C THR A 265 6.76 -3.73 12.99
N LEU A 266 5.85 -3.77 12.02
CA LEU A 266 4.42 -3.74 12.33
C LEU A 266 3.97 -5.04 13.00
N ALA A 267 4.65 -6.17 12.75
CA ALA A 267 4.30 -7.46 13.36
C ALA A 267 4.41 -7.51 14.90
N ARG A 268 5.18 -6.62 15.54
CA ARG A 268 5.19 -6.51 17.01
C ARG A 268 3.89 -5.89 17.54
N LEU A 269 3.24 -5.07 16.72
CA LEU A 269 2.00 -4.36 17.06
C LEU A 269 0.77 -5.29 17.07
N TRP A 270 0.79 -6.36 16.27
CA TRP A 270 -0.28 -7.37 16.26
C TRP A 270 -0.10 -8.49 17.30
N GLY A 271 1.02 -8.52 18.03
CA GLY A 271 1.44 -9.72 18.77
C GLY A 271 1.71 -9.57 20.27
N GLN A 272 1.64 -8.36 20.85
CA GLN A 272 1.94 -8.17 22.28
C GLN A 272 0.75 -7.84 23.16
N ASP A 273 -0.29 -7.20 22.62
CA ASP A 273 -1.54 -6.99 23.33
C ASP A 273 -2.63 -7.77 22.63
N GLY A 274 -3.10 -8.84 23.28
CA GLY A 274 -4.10 -9.76 22.73
C GLY A 274 -5.44 -9.08 22.46
N VAL A 275 -5.53 -8.36 21.35
CA VAL A 275 -6.78 -7.88 20.77
C VAL A 275 -7.03 -8.72 19.52
N VAL A 276 -7.86 -9.75 19.72
CA VAL A 276 -8.62 -10.46 18.69
C VAL A 276 -9.99 -9.82 18.60
#